data_AF-A0A501XPG2-F1
#
_entry.id   AF-A0A501XPG2-F1
#
_cell.length_a   1.000
_cell.length_b   1.000
_cell.length_c   1.000
_cell.angle_alpha   90.00
_cell.angle_beta   90.00
_cell.angle_gamma   90.00
#
_symmetry.space_group_name_H-M   'P 1'
#
loop_
_entity.id
_entity.type
_entity.pdbx_description
1 polymer ?
#
loop_
_entity_poly.entity_id
_entity_poly.type
_entity_poly.pdbx_seq_one_letter_code
_entity_poly.pdbx_strand_id
1 'polypeptide(L)'
;MEINDFPYGAAFLLRAFFEIVLTDYLKRKARYGDVKQFVYEIQAAQGRAFTEGQKRNFSPTLENVLDWLLKNDDAFPEHERRTCRRGCENFKGHVKRINGIVHEDGMLTGATQVIDFRNDVIPTLRILLEH
;
A
#
# COMPACT_ATOMS: atom_id res chain seq x y z
N MET A 1 -2.05 -13.10 -18.13
CA MET A 1 -0.90 -12.22 -18.41
C MET A 1 0.27 -12.75 -17.62
N GLU A 2 1.30 -13.22 -18.31
CA GLU A 2 2.52 -13.68 -17.64
C GLU A 2 3.46 -12.50 -17.42
N ILE A 3 4.12 -12.47 -16.26
CA ILE A 3 5.09 -11.41 -15.91
C ILE A 3 6.26 -11.39 -16.91
N ASN A 4 6.59 -12.56 -17.46
CA ASN A 4 7.64 -12.73 -18.47
C ASN A 4 7.37 -11.92 -19.73
N ASP A 5 6.10 -11.85 -20.15
CA ASP A 5 5.71 -11.20 -21.40
C ASP A 5 5.41 -9.70 -21.19
N PHE A 6 4.90 -9.32 -20.01
CA PHE A 6 4.41 -7.96 -19.75
C PHE A 6 4.84 -7.45 -18.35
N PRO A 7 6.14 -7.22 -18.09
CA PRO A 7 6.62 -6.84 -16.77
C PRO A 7 6.09 -5.47 -16.30
N TYR A 8 5.92 -4.50 -17.20
CA TYR A 8 5.33 -3.20 -16.88
C TYR A 8 3.87 -3.32 -16.44
N GLY A 9 3.06 -4.03 -17.22
CA GLY A 9 1.66 -4.30 -16.87
C GLY A 9 1.53 -5.09 -15.58
N ALA A 10 2.41 -6.07 -15.36
CA ALA A 10 2.47 -6.82 -14.11
C ALA A 10 2.85 -5.95 -12.90
N ALA A 11 3.81 -5.04 -13.03
CA ALA A 11 4.19 -4.10 -11.97
C ALA A 11 3.04 -3.14 -11.62
N PHE A 12 2.36 -2.62 -12.65
CA PHE A 12 1.15 -1.80 -12.45
C PHE A 12 0.06 -2.57 -11.69
N LEU A 13 -0.26 -3.78 -12.15
CA LEU A 13 -1.26 -4.60 -11.49
C LEU A 13 -0.88 -4.93 -10.05
N LEU A 14 0.39 -5.26 -9.78
CA LEU A 14 0.85 -5.54 -8.42
C LEU A 14 0.62 -4.32 -7.51
N ARG A 15 0.95 -3.10 -7.98
CA ARG A 15 0.72 -1.87 -7.23
C ARG A 15 -0.76 -1.62 -6.97
N ALA A 16 -1.58 -1.68 -8.01
CA ALA A 16 -3.02 -1.45 -7.90
C ALA A 16 -3.67 -2.50 -6.99
N PHE A 17 -3.28 -3.76 -7.11
CA PHE A 17 -3.82 -4.85 -6.31
C PHE A 17 -3.46 -4.68 -4.84
N PHE A 18 -2.21 -4.34 -4.52
CA PHE A 18 -1.79 -4.09 -3.14
C PHE A 18 -2.56 -2.92 -2.51
N GLU A 19 -2.75 -1.83 -3.27
CA GLU A 19 -3.52 -0.65 -2.82
C GLU A 19 -4.99 -0.97 -2.55
N ILE A 20 -5.62 -1.72 -3.47
CA ILE A 20 -7.01 -2.15 -3.33
C ILE A 20 -7.17 -3.08 -2.12
N VAL A 21 -6.32 -4.09 -1.99
CA VAL A 21 -6.41 -5.07 -0.90
C VAL A 21 -6.21 -4.42 0.47
N LEU A 22 -5.21 -3.54 0.63
CA LEU A 22 -5.02 -2.82 1.89
C LEU A 22 -6.22 -1.94 2.25
N THR A 23 -6.73 -1.21 1.26
CA THR A 23 -7.87 -0.31 1.45
C THR A 23 -9.13 -1.08 1.82
N ASP A 24 -9.39 -2.19 1.12
CA ASP A 24 -10.52 -3.08 1.40
C ASP A 24 -10.42 -3.70 2.80
N TYR A 25 -9.25 -4.26 3.14
CA TYR A 25 -8.97 -4.81 4.46
C TYR A 25 -9.28 -3.80 5.58
N LEU A 26 -8.76 -2.58 5.46
CA LEU A 26 -8.99 -1.52 6.45
C LEU A 26 -10.46 -1.09 6.54
N LYS A 27 -11.19 -1.11 5.43
CA LYS A 27 -12.64 -0.85 5.43
C LYS A 27 -13.39 -1.99 6.13
N ARG A 28 -13.06 -3.25 5.85
CA ARG A 28 -13.67 -4.43 6.51
C ARG A 28 -13.37 -4.48 8.00
N LYS A 29 -12.22 -3.95 8.45
CA LYS A 29 -11.88 -3.78 9.87
C LYS A 29 -12.36 -2.48 10.50
N ALA A 30 -13.09 -1.63 9.77
CA ALA A 30 -13.53 -0.31 10.21
C ALA A 30 -12.40 0.64 10.68
N ARG A 31 -11.15 0.39 10.24
CA ARG A 31 -9.95 1.19 10.59
C ARG A 31 -9.60 2.24 9.53
N TYR A 32 -10.30 2.28 8.39
CA TYR A 32 -10.02 3.25 7.33
C TYR A 32 -10.22 4.72 7.78
N GLY A 33 -11.12 4.96 8.73
CA GLY A 33 -11.31 6.27 9.35
C GLY A 33 -10.07 6.73 10.13
N ASP A 34 -9.42 5.81 10.85
CA ASP A 34 -8.21 6.08 11.63
C ASP A 34 -7.05 6.52 10.73
N VAL A 35 -6.93 5.93 9.55
CA VAL A 35 -5.93 6.34 8.55
C VAL A 35 -6.18 7.77 8.09
N LYS A 36 -7.44 8.15 7.81
CA LYS A 36 -7.77 9.53 7.45
C LYS A 36 -7.41 10.49 8.56
N GLN A 37 -7.77 10.15 9.80
CA GLN A 37 -7.49 10.96 10.98
C GLN A 37 -5.98 11.16 11.18
N PHE A 38 -5.20 10.10 11.04
CA PHE A 38 -3.74 10.16 11.08
C PHE A 38 -3.15 11.14 10.05
N VAL A 39 -3.66 11.14 8.82
CA VAL A 39 -3.18 12.10 7.80
C VAL A 39 -3.60 13.53 8.15
N TYR A 40 -4.80 13.73 8.67
CA TYR A 40 -5.25 15.06 9.10
C TYR A 40 -4.35 15.63 10.19
N GLU A 41 -3.97 14.80 11.17
CA GLU A 41 -3.09 15.18 12.28
C GLU A 41 -1.69 15.54 11.79
N ILE A 42 -1.09 14.72 10.90
CA ILE A 42 0.21 15.02 10.30
C ILE A 42 0.19 16.35 9.54
N GLN A 43 -0.86 16.57 8.73
CA GLN A 43 -0.96 17.77 7.91
C GLN A 43 -1.22 19.02 8.76
N ALA A 44 -2.04 18.90 9.80
CA ALA A 44 -2.25 19.97 10.78
C ALA A 44 -0.94 20.32 11.51
N ALA A 45 -0.16 19.32 11.93
CA ALA A 45 1.15 19.52 12.57
C ALA A 45 2.17 20.23 11.65
N GLN A 46 2.00 20.11 10.33
CA GLN A 46 2.80 20.79 9.31
C GLN A 46 2.24 22.17 8.90
N GLY A 47 1.22 22.68 9.59
CA GLY A 47 0.59 23.96 9.27
C GLY A 47 -0.32 23.93 8.04
N ARG A 48 -0.69 22.74 7.55
CA ARG A 48 -1.53 22.51 6.36
C ARG A 48 -2.83 21.77 6.71
N ALA A 49 -3.50 22.24 7.76
CA ALA A 49 -4.73 21.61 8.24
C ALA A 49 -5.82 21.55 7.17
N PHE A 50 -6.53 20.42 7.12
CA PHE A 50 -7.67 20.25 6.22
C PHE A 50 -8.88 21.03 6.73
N THR A 51 -9.55 21.73 5.83
CA THR A 51 -10.91 22.24 6.07
C THR A 51 -11.92 21.09 6.11
N GLU A 52 -13.07 21.30 6.74
CA GLU A 52 -14.14 20.28 6.80
C GLU A 52 -14.63 19.85 5.40
N GLY A 53 -14.65 20.78 4.44
CA GLY A 53 -14.96 20.47 3.04
C GLY A 53 -13.93 19.53 2.39
N GLN A 54 -12.63 19.76 2.64
CA GLN A 54 -11.57 18.91 2.12
C GLN A 54 -11.60 17.51 2.74
N LYS A 55 -11.94 17.38 4.03
CA LYS A 55 -12.03 16.08 4.70
C LYS A 55 -13.06 15.16 4.04
N ARG A 56 -14.21 15.68 3.60
CA ARG A 56 -15.29 14.90 2.98
C ARG A 56 -14.85 14.14 1.73
N ASN A 57 -14.04 14.79 0.89
CA ASN A 57 -13.59 14.23 -0.39
C ASN A 57 -12.18 13.62 -0.32
N PHE A 58 -11.55 13.66 0.84
CA PHE A 58 -10.20 13.16 1.00
C PHE A 58 -10.13 11.63 1.00
N SER A 59 -9.19 11.10 0.22
CA SER A 59 -8.78 9.69 0.23
C SER A 59 -7.27 9.62 0.51
N PRO A 60 -6.84 8.86 1.54
CA PRO A 60 -5.42 8.62 1.81
C PRO A 60 -4.72 7.99 0.60
N THR A 61 -3.45 8.35 0.39
CA THR A 61 -2.61 7.67 -0.61
C THR A 61 -2.16 6.30 -0.08
N LEU A 62 -1.71 5.43 -0.99
CA LEU A 62 -1.09 4.15 -0.61
C LEU A 62 0.05 4.32 0.42
N GLU A 63 0.87 5.36 0.24
CA GLU A 63 1.96 5.66 1.17
C GLU A 63 1.43 6.04 2.57
N ASN A 64 0.35 6.84 2.64
CA ASN A 64 -0.29 7.14 3.92
C ASN A 64 -0.84 5.90 4.62
N VAL A 65 -1.44 4.99 3.85
CA VAL A 65 -1.98 3.73 4.37
C VAL A 65 -0.85 2.85 4.93
N LEU A 66 0.26 2.71 4.19
CA LEU A 66 1.43 1.95 4.63
C LEU A 66 2.07 2.57 5.88
N ASP A 67 2.25 3.89 5.90
CA ASP A 67 2.80 4.61 7.06
C ASP A 67 1.99 4.38 8.32
N TRP A 68 0.67 4.41 8.21
CA TRP A 68 -0.22 4.18 9.33
C TRP A 68 -0.15 2.73 9.81
N LEU A 69 -0.24 1.75 8.90
CA LEU A 69 -0.18 0.32 9.23
C LEU A 69 1.13 -0.08 9.91
N LEU A 70 2.26 0.49 9.47
CA LEU A 70 3.56 0.20 10.08
C LEU A 70 3.73 0.80 11.49
N LYS A 71 2.92 1.81 11.83
CA LYS A 71 2.85 2.38 13.18
C LYS A 71 1.78 1.74 14.06
N ASN A 72 0.79 1.09 13.46
CA ASN A 72 -0.38 0.50 14.12
C ASN A 72 -0.54 -0.96 13.67
N ASP A 73 0.46 -1.79 13.97
CA ASP A 73 0.47 -3.19 13.55
C ASP A 73 -0.54 -4.06 14.34
N ASP A 74 -1.17 -3.50 15.38
CA ASP A 74 -2.36 -4.03 16.04
C ASP A 74 -3.55 -4.15 15.07
N ALA A 75 -3.56 -3.38 13.97
CA ALA A 75 -4.57 -3.48 12.93
C ALA A 75 -4.51 -4.81 12.15
N PHE A 76 -3.41 -5.57 12.23
CA PHE A 76 -3.27 -6.88 11.62
C PHE A 76 -3.76 -8.01 12.54
N PRO A 77 -4.13 -9.18 11.99
CA PRO A 77 -4.46 -10.36 12.79
C PRO A 77 -3.26 -10.73 13.68
N GLU A 78 -3.50 -11.01 14.95
CA GLU A 78 -2.43 -11.17 15.96
C GLU A 78 -1.37 -12.21 15.55
N HIS A 79 -1.82 -13.37 15.07
CA HIS A 79 -0.93 -14.47 14.65
C HIS A 79 -0.16 -14.17 13.35
N GLU A 80 -0.68 -13.28 12.51
CA GLU A 80 -0.10 -12.95 11.20
C GLU A 80 0.57 -11.58 11.16
N ARG A 81 0.55 -10.84 12.28
CA ARG A 81 1.02 -9.46 12.39
C ARG A 81 2.44 -9.29 11.85
N ARG A 82 3.35 -10.21 12.20
CA ARG A 82 4.75 -10.17 11.74
C ARG A 82 4.85 -10.29 10.23
N THR A 83 4.09 -11.20 9.63
CA THR A 83 4.05 -11.43 8.18
C THR A 83 3.51 -10.20 7.46
N CYS A 84 2.39 -9.66 7.93
CA CYS A 84 1.76 -8.47 7.35
C CYS A 84 2.64 -7.24 7.45
N ARG A 85 3.23 -6.99 8.62
CA ARG A 85 4.15 -5.88 8.84
C ARG A 85 5.34 -5.97 7.89
N ARG A 86 6.01 -7.13 7.82
CA ARG A 86 7.16 -7.34 6.93
C ARG A 86 6.78 -7.12 5.45
N GLY A 87 5.65 -7.64 4.99
CA GLY A 87 5.24 -7.42 3.60
C GLY A 87 4.89 -5.97 3.30
N CYS A 88 4.33 -5.22 4.26
CA CYS A 88 4.13 -3.77 4.13
C CYS A 88 5.46 -3.01 4.09
N GLU A 89 6.45 -3.38 4.91
CA GLU A 89 7.80 -2.80 4.89
C GLU A 89 8.49 -3.06 3.55
N ASN A 90 8.45 -4.31 3.08
CA ASN A 90 8.97 -4.71 1.77
C ASN A 90 8.31 -3.92 0.64
N PHE A 91 6.97 -3.91 0.60
CA PHE A 91 6.23 -3.20 -0.43
C PHE A 91 6.56 -1.70 -0.40
N LYS A 92 6.62 -1.07 0.78
CA LYS A 92 7.02 0.33 0.92
C LYS A 92 8.42 0.60 0.35
N GLY A 93 9.38 -0.31 0.57
CA GLY A 93 10.70 -0.26 -0.07
C GLY A 93 10.63 -0.33 -1.61
N HIS A 94 9.67 -1.08 -2.15
CA HIS A 94 9.46 -1.25 -3.59
C HIS A 94 8.64 -0.13 -4.24
N VAL A 95 7.77 0.58 -3.49
CA VAL A 95 6.81 1.59 -4.01
C VAL A 95 7.46 2.61 -4.92
N LYS A 96 8.60 3.20 -4.52
CA LYS A 96 9.29 4.21 -5.34
C LYS A 96 9.68 3.66 -6.70
N ARG A 97 10.19 2.43 -6.74
CA ARG A 97 10.63 1.78 -7.97
C ARG A 97 9.43 1.39 -8.82
N ILE A 98 8.39 0.80 -8.23
CA ILE A 98 7.17 0.42 -8.94
C ILE A 98 6.47 1.67 -9.52
N ASN A 99 6.39 2.76 -8.77
CA ASN A 99 5.82 4.02 -9.27
C ASN A 99 6.60 4.57 -10.46
N GLY A 100 7.94 4.57 -10.42
CA GLY A 100 8.74 5.01 -11.56
C GLY A 100 8.58 4.13 -12.81
N ILE A 101 8.27 2.83 -12.64
CA ILE A 101 7.92 1.93 -13.75
C ILE A 101 6.54 2.27 -14.30
N VAL A 102 5.56 2.49 -13.42
CA VAL A 102 4.15 2.74 -13.77
C VAL A 102 3.95 4.09 -14.45
N HIS A 103 4.66 5.12 -14.00
CA HIS A 103 4.52 6.49 -14.51
C HIS A 103 5.50 6.81 -15.65
N GLU A 104 6.16 5.78 -16.21
CA GLU A 104 7.08 5.90 -17.35
C GLU A 104 8.25 6.88 -17.10
N ASP A 105 8.73 6.97 -15.85
CA ASP A 105 9.86 7.84 -15.45
C ASP A 105 11.23 7.30 -15.92
N GLY A 106 11.28 6.65 -17.09
CA GLY A 106 12.50 6.07 -17.68
C GLY A 106 13.04 4.83 -16.96
N MET A 107 12.30 4.26 -16.01
CA MET A 107 12.74 3.08 -15.26
C MET A 107 12.53 1.80 -16.09
N LEU A 108 13.64 1.21 -16.55
CA LEU A 108 13.61 -0.12 -17.17
C LEU A 108 13.24 -1.18 -16.14
N THR A 109 12.27 -2.04 -16.46
CA THR A 109 11.93 -3.20 -15.63
C THR A 109 11.95 -4.49 -16.44
N GLY A 110 12.29 -5.58 -15.77
CA GLY A 110 12.31 -6.92 -16.33
C GLY A 110 11.52 -7.88 -15.44
N ALA A 111 11.16 -9.04 -16.01
CA ALA A 111 10.30 -10.00 -15.35
C ALA A 111 10.81 -10.45 -13.97
N THR A 112 12.11 -10.71 -13.84
CA THR A 112 12.74 -11.12 -12.57
C THR A 112 12.47 -10.13 -11.45
N GLN A 113 12.66 -8.84 -11.71
CA GLN A 113 12.45 -7.79 -10.71
C GLN A 113 10.98 -7.73 -10.24
N VAL A 114 10.03 -7.89 -11.16
CA VAL A 114 8.60 -7.88 -10.83
C VAL A 114 8.18 -9.16 -10.10
N ILE A 115 8.80 -10.30 -10.42
CA ILE A 115 8.65 -11.56 -9.69
C ILE A 115 9.15 -11.40 -8.24
N ASP A 116 10.28 -10.73 -8.03
CA ASP A 116 10.82 -10.49 -6.69
C ASP A 116 9.87 -9.60 -5.87
N PHE A 117 9.41 -8.48 -6.44
CA PHE A 117 8.40 -7.62 -5.79
C PHE A 117 7.16 -8.42 -5.40
N ARG A 118 6.66 -9.26 -6.30
CA ARG A 118 5.48 -10.08 -6.07
C ARG A 118 5.72 -11.09 -4.95
N ASN A 119 6.83 -11.82 -4.99
CA ASN A 119 7.13 -12.87 -4.02
C ASN A 119 7.28 -12.30 -2.60
N ASP A 120 7.82 -11.09 -2.48
CA ASP A 120 7.98 -10.40 -1.19
C ASP A 120 6.67 -10.01 -0.51
N VAL A 121 5.57 -9.95 -1.27
CA VAL A 121 4.30 -9.37 -0.79
C VAL A 121 3.09 -10.29 -0.93
N ILE A 122 3.19 -11.38 -1.71
CA ILE A 122 2.16 -12.42 -1.83
C ILE A 122 1.66 -12.94 -0.48
N PRO A 123 2.54 -13.29 0.50
CA PRO A 123 2.07 -13.83 1.77
C PRO A 123 1.13 -12.85 2.48
N THR A 124 1.51 -11.57 2.53
CA THR A 124 0.69 -10.51 3.10
C THR A 124 -0.62 -10.30 2.35
N LEU A 125 -0.58 -10.27 1.01
CA LEU A 125 -1.79 -10.14 0.20
C LEU A 125 -2.82 -11.25 0.49
N ARG A 126 -2.36 -12.50 0.62
CA ARG A 126 -3.24 -13.63 0.93
C ARG A 126 -3.92 -13.46 2.29
N ILE A 127 -3.13 -13.16 3.33
CA ILE A 127 -3.65 -12.94 4.68
C ILE A 127 -4.68 -11.81 4.69
N LEU A 128 -4.38 -10.67 4.05
CA LEU A 128 -5.28 -9.52 4.03
C LEU A 128 -6.58 -9.78 3.25
N LEU A 129 -6.57 -10.67 2.26
CA LEU A 129 -7.76 -11.08 1.52
C LEU A 129 -8.66 -12.03 2.33
N GLU A 130 -8.07 -12.86 3.20
CA GLU A 130 -8.78 -13.86 4.00
C GLU A 130 -9.42 -13.27 5.27
N HIS A 131 -8.82 -12.22 5.84
CA HIS A 131 -9.26 -11.57 7.08
C HIS A 131 -10.02 -10.29 6.86
#